data_AF-A0A9W5APD3-F1
#
_entry.id   AF-A0A9W5APD3-F1
#
_cell.length_a   1.000
_cell.length_b   1.000
_cell.length_c   1.000
_cell.angle_alpha   90.00
_cell.angle_beta   90.00
_cell.angle_gamma   90.00
#
_symmetry.space_group_name_H-M   'P 1'
#
loop_
_entity.id
_entity.type
_entity.pdbx_description
1 polymer ?
#
loop_
_entity_poly.entity_id
_entity_poly.type
_entity_poly.pdbx_seq_one_letter_code
_entity_poly.pdbx_strand_id
1 'polypeptide(L)'
;MVEQKFPFLKGSQIADVILTTANTNVTLPELIVTKNVGKTGTANFYSVFYITKDVPKNGNDVNLDQVKQDLINAGFKTSDSDSTIAKYIIDNLLKSNADVSSNDKTYPISVVKLSKEEIIGSGILDAQKALKGLAAININRLNPNDIQEFDDGNGVKKYYAFYTIDTKGQNGGFAFTNDIDEIKWDEKYHLNDAINSLKSDSLVNTNLSTLEAGFIKTGNGTLKFSENTLRYNGPTISRGGALELHNVTAENTALYADKGGKIFISGDKTSVKKNLYAINSGEAKIVGKLINGDVFAKNGGMISGTGTIAKNLINESGIVMPGSAGQVGTLNVGEKYTQNKNGNLYINFNDKSNSDIIATNYDIQGGNLVYIPLSGQFFQNGQEIAIKFDKLENDNNLDKFDIINVQDTSTLDFELKDKNDKKL
;
A
#
# COMPACT_ATOMS: atom_id res chain seq x y z
N MET A 1 8.47 18.80 8.34
CA MET A 1 8.10 17.68 9.24
C MET A 1 7.93 16.37 8.50
N VAL A 2 6.99 16.23 7.55
CA VAL A 2 6.82 14.98 6.76
C VAL A 2 8.10 14.58 6.04
N GLU A 3 8.73 15.53 5.32
CA GLU A 3 10.02 15.31 4.65
C GLU A 3 11.13 14.87 5.61
N GLN A 4 11.20 15.47 6.81
CA GLN A 4 12.19 15.08 7.82
C GLN A 4 11.95 13.65 8.33
N LYS A 5 10.69 13.25 8.47
CA LYS A 5 10.33 11.90 8.93
C LYS A 5 10.49 10.85 7.82
N PHE A 6 10.21 11.20 6.57
CA PHE A 6 10.31 10.31 5.42
C PHE A 6 11.21 10.92 4.34
N PRO A 7 12.55 10.97 4.56
CA PRO A 7 13.46 11.75 3.71
C PRO A 7 13.67 11.17 2.30
N PHE A 8 13.17 9.96 2.05
CA PHE A 8 13.18 9.34 0.72
C PHE A 8 12.05 9.84 -0.20
N LEU A 9 10.95 10.39 0.35
CA LEU A 9 9.82 10.85 -0.45
C LEU A 9 10.19 12.03 -1.36
N LYS A 10 9.70 12.02 -2.60
CA LYS A 10 9.78 13.19 -3.50
C LYS A 10 8.68 14.21 -3.20
N GLY A 11 8.82 15.45 -3.67
CA GLY A 11 7.87 16.53 -3.42
C GLY A 11 6.41 16.18 -3.73
N SER A 12 6.14 15.48 -4.83
CA SER A 12 4.78 15.03 -5.17
C SER A 12 4.19 14.06 -4.15
N GLN A 13 5.02 13.15 -3.62
CA GLN A 13 4.62 12.15 -2.63
C GLN A 13 4.43 12.77 -1.24
N ILE A 14 5.20 13.80 -0.90
CA ILE A 14 4.96 14.60 0.31
C ILE A 14 3.59 15.27 0.21
N ALA A 15 3.23 15.81 -0.96
CA ALA A 15 1.91 16.34 -1.21
C ALA A 15 0.81 15.25 -1.15
N ASP A 16 1.05 14.04 -1.66
CA ASP A 16 0.15 12.87 -1.47
C ASP A 16 -0.10 12.55 -0.01
N VAL A 17 0.96 12.48 0.80
CA VAL A 17 0.81 12.26 2.24
C VAL A 17 -0.05 13.36 2.87
N ILE A 18 0.22 14.64 2.58
CA ILE A 18 -0.53 15.77 3.16
C ILE A 18 -2.00 15.75 2.72
N LEU A 19 -2.28 15.56 1.44
CA LEU A 19 -3.64 15.63 0.89
C LEU A 19 -4.50 14.43 1.28
N THR A 20 -3.92 13.23 1.33
CA THR A 20 -4.66 12.00 1.72
C THR A 20 -4.87 11.88 3.23
N THR A 21 -4.12 12.66 4.03
CA THR A 21 -4.29 12.71 5.47
C THR A 21 -5.07 13.93 5.95
N ALA A 22 -5.47 14.83 5.05
CA ALA A 22 -6.26 15.99 5.41
C ALA A 22 -7.57 15.59 6.12
N ASN A 23 -7.95 16.36 7.14
CA ASN A 23 -9.18 16.15 7.88
C ASN A 23 -10.35 16.76 7.10
N THR A 24 -11.26 15.90 6.65
CA THR A 24 -12.52 16.28 6.01
C THR A 24 -13.65 16.47 7.01
N ASN A 25 -13.52 16.00 8.26
CA ASN A 25 -14.54 16.13 9.31
C ASN A 25 -14.44 17.49 10.00
N VAL A 26 -14.58 18.55 9.21
CA VAL A 26 -14.57 19.95 9.66
C VAL A 26 -15.97 20.53 9.48
N THR A 27 -16.48 21.18 10.52
CA THR A 27 -17.70 22.01 10.43
C THR A 27 -17.35 23.33 9.76
N LEU A 28 -17.92 23.56 8.58
CA LEU A 28 -17.81 24.85 7.88
C LEU A 28 -18.95 25.78 8.30
N PRO A 29 -18.76 27.11 8.24
CA PRO A 29 -19.85 28.06 8.45
C PRO A 29 -20.93 27.88 7.38
N GLU A 30 -22.16 28.33 7.67
CA GLU A 30 -23.26 28.24 6.69
C GLU A 30 -22.97 29.03 5.41
N LEU A 31 -22.31 30.18 5.57
CA LEU A 31 -21.91 31.06 4.48
C LEU A 31 -20.56 31.72 4.75
N ILE A 32 -19.89 32.13 3.68
CA ILE A 32 -18.70 32.97 3.69
C ILE A 32 -19.00 34.24 2.91
N VAL A 33 -18.61 35.39 3.46
CA VAL A 33 -18.67 36.67 2.74
C VAL A 33 -17.26 37.07 2.34
N THR A 34 -17.06 37.34 1.05
CA THR A 34 -15.82 37.91 0.54
C THR A 34 -16.02 39.38 0.22
N LYS A 35 -15.01 40.19 0.54
CA LYS A 35 -14.95 41.60 0.19
C LYS A 35 -13.97 41.78 -0.96
N ASN A 36 -14.47 42.30 -2.07
CA ASN A 36 -13.72 42.64 -3.26
C ASN A 36 -13.58 44.15 -3.36
N VAL A 37 -12.44 44.62 -3.87
CA VAL A 37 -12.17 46.05 -4.06
C VAL A 37 -12.12 46.34 -5.55
N GLY A 38 -12.87 47.36 -6.00
CA GLY A 38 -12.86 47.78 -7.40
C GLY A 38 -11.48 48.26 -7.86
N LYS A 39 -11.26 48.30 -9.18
CA LYS A 39 -9.95 48.66 -9.80
C LYS A 39 -9.33 49.97 -9.27
N THR A 40 -10.16 50.93 -8.85
CA THR A 40 -9.75 52.24 -8.35
C THR A 40 -9.58 52.32 -6.83
N GLY A 41 -9.84 51.23 -6.09
CA GLY A 41 -9.72 51.20 -4.63
C GLY A 41 -10.89 51.82 -3.85
N THR A 42 -11.81 52.51 -4.53
CA THR A 42 -12.85 53.36 -3.91
C THR A 42 -14.19 52.67 -3.67
N ALA A 43 -14.47 51.56 -4.35
CA ALA A 43 -15.73 50.81 -4.23
C ALA A 43 -15.48 49.42 -3.63
N ASN A 44 -16.35 49.02 -2.68
CA ASN A 44 -16.37 47.68 -2.11
C ASN A 44 -17.51 46.88 -2.73
N PHE A 45 -17.23 45.66 -3.14
CA PHE A 45 -18.21 44.71 -3.65
C PHE A 45 -18.16 43.43 -2.84
N TYR A 46 -19.29 42.75 -2.70
CA TYR A 46 -19.38 41.57 -1.86
C TYR A 46 -19.90 40.36 -2.64
N SER A 47 -19.38 39.18 -2.30
CA SER A 47 -19.95 37.91 -2.71
C SER A 47 -20.27 37.08 -1.47
N VAL A 48 -21.45 36.48 -1.45
CA VAL A 48 -21.97 35.59 -0.42
C VAL A 48 -21.95 34.16 -0.97
N PHE A 49 -21.12 33.33 -0.36
CA PHE A 49 -20.98 31.93 -0.72
C PHE A 49 -21.69 31.06 0.30
N TYR A 50 -22.75 30.40 -0.12
CA TYR A 50 -23.46 29.41 0.68
C TYR A 50 -22.72 28.07 0.62
N ILE A 51 -22.52 27.43 1.77
CA ILE A 51 -21.71 26.21 1.84
C ILE A 51 -22.56 25.01 2.23
N THR A 52 -23.29 25.13 3.35
CA THR A 52 -24.01 23.99 3.94
C THR A 52 -25.48 23.92 3.53
N LYS A 53 -26.03 25.00 2.97
CA LYS A 53 -27.41 25.09 2.48
C LYS A 53 -27.47 25.62 1.05
N ASP A 54 -28.59 25.39 0.38
CA ASP A 54 -28.84 25.97 -0.94
C ASP A 54 -29.02 27.49 -0.87
N VAL A 55 -28.66 28.16 -1.96
CA VAL A 55 -28.97 29.59 -2.13
C VAL A 55 -30.48 29.77 -2.04
N PRO A 56 -31.00 30.65 -1.18
CA PRO A 56 -32.44 30.85 -1.03
C PRO A 56 -32.99 31.53 -2.29
N LYS A 57 -34.08 30.99 -2.83
CA LYS A 57 -34.69 31.43 -4.09
C LYS A 57 -36.17 31.75 -3.95
N ASN A 58 -36.64 32.73 -4.72
CA ASN A 58 -38.04 33.04 -4.99
C ASN A 58 -38.31 32.77 -6.48
N GLY A 59 -38.73 31.54 -6.81
CA GLY A 59 -38.73 31.08 -8.19
C GLY A 59 -37.30 30.89 -8.70
N ASN A 60 -36.93 31.55 -9.81
CA ASN A 60 -35.57 31.53 -10.33
C ASN A 60 -34.66 32.59 -9.71
N ASP A 61 -35.24 33.63 -9.12
CA ASP A 61 -34.52 34.76 -8.54
C ASP A 61 -34.00 34.42 -7.15
N VAL A 62 -32.89 35.04 -6.75
CA VAL A 62 -32.38 34.95 -5.37
C VAL A 62 -33.31 35.72 -4.42
N ASN A 63 -33.66 35.10 -3.30
CA ASN A 63 -34.44 35.73 -2.24
C ASN A 63 -33.52 36.56 -1.33
N LEU A 64 -33.29 37.83 -1.70
CA LEU A 64 -32.39 38.73 -0.96
C LEU A 64 -32.83 39.01 0.48
N ASP A 65 -34.14 38.95 0.79
CA ASP A 65 -34.61 39.10 2.17
C ASP A 65 -34.15 37.94 3.04
N GLN A 66 -34.22 36.71 2.51
CA GLN A 66 -33.69 35.53 3.20
C GLN A 66 -32.16 35.56 3.26
N VAL A 67 -31.47 35.99 2.20
CA VAL A 67 -30.00 36.17 2.24
C VAL A 67 -29.60 37.17 3.33
N LYS A 68 -30.34 38.28 3.46
CA LYS A 68 -30.11 39.26 4.51
C LYS A 68 -30.29 38.65 5.91
N GLN A 69 -31.33 37.85 6.13
CA GLN A 69 -31.53 37.16 7.41
C GLN A 69 -30.42 36.14 7.69
N ASP A 70 -30.00 35.40 6.68
CA ASP A 70 -28.89 34.44 6.81
C ASP A 70 -27.57 35.15 7.18
N LEU A 71 -27.29 36.30 6.59
CA LEU A 71 -26.12 37.14 6.94
C LEU A 71 -26.18 37.61 8.40
N ILE A 72 -27.35 38.03 8.89
CA ILE A 72 -27.56 38.44 10.29
C ILE A 72 -27.32 37.24 11.22
N ASN A 73 -27.88 36.08 10.90
CA ASN A 73 -27.71 34.85 11.67
C ASN A 73 -26.25 34.37 11.69
N ALA A 74 -25.51 34.57 10.59
CA ALA A 74 -24.08 34.30 10.49
C ALA A 74 -23.20 35.35 11.21
N GLY A 75 -23.79 36.39 11.82
CA GLY A 75 -23.08 37.38 12.63
C GLY A 75 -22.66 38.65 11.90
N PHE A 76 -23.10 38.88 10.66
CA PHE A 76 -22.85 40.14 9.92
C PHE A 76 -23.79 41.26 10.41
N LYS A 77 -23.65 41.64 11.68
CA LYS A 77 -24.47 42.60 12.43
C LYS A 77 -23.63 43.30 13.51
N THR A 78 -24.02 44.51 13.92
CA THR A 78 -23.38 45.15 15.11
C THR A 78 -24.13 44.87 16.42
N SER A 79 -25.39 44.45 16.33
CA SER A 79 -26.24 43.99 17.44
C SER A 79 -27.37 43.10 16.88
N ASP A 80 -28.10 42.38 17.74
CA ASP A 80 -29.18 41.48 17.29
C ASP A 80 -30.32 42.19 16.53
N SER A 81 -30.50 43.49 16.75
CA SER A 81 -31.49 44.33 16.06
C SER A 81 -30.91 45.14 14.90
N ASP A 82 -29.58 45.15 14.72
CA ASP A 82 -28.92 45.93 13.66
C ASP A 82 -28.66 45.10 12.40
N SER A 83 -29.38 45.43 11.33
CA SER A 83 -29.20 44.83 10.01
C SER A 83 -28.35 45.66 9.04
N THR A 84 -27.69 46.72 9.52
CA THR A 84 -26.97 47.69 8.67
C THR A 84 -25.84 47.03 7.89
N ILE A 85 -25.04 46.16 8.52
CA ILE A 85 -23.95 45.46 7.84
C ILE A 85 -24.49 44.50 6.77
N ALA A 86 -25.44 43.63 7.12
CA ALA A 86 -26.07 42.72 6.17
C ALA A 86 -26.74 43.47 5.00
N LYS A 87 -27.43 44.59 5.28
CA LYS A 87 -28.02 45.46 4.24
C LYS A 87 -26.94 46.06 3.34
N TYR A 88 -25.85 46.56 3.90
CA TYR A 88 -24.75 47.12 3.12
C TYR A 88 -24.13 46.07 2.18
N ILE A 89 -23.96 44.82 2.64
CA ILE A 89 -23.47 43.71 1.83
C ILE A 89 -24.43 43.45 0.64
N ILE A 90 -25.74 43.35 0.89
CA ILE A 90 -26.75 43.11 -0.15
C ILE A 90 -26.80 44.27 -1.17
N ASP A 91 -26.77 45.52 -0.68
CA ASP A 91 -26.82 46.71 -1.53
C ASP A 91 -25.55 46.85 -2.40
N ASN A 92 -24.45 46.20 -2.00
CA ASN A 92 -23.14 46.23 -2.70
C ASN A 92 -22.68 44.84 -3.17
N LEU A 93 -23.61 43.94 -3.53
CA LEU A 93 -23.23 42.67 -4.15
C LEU A 93 -22.45 42.93 -5.45
N LEU A 94 -21.44 42.08 -5.69
CA LEU A 94 -20.72 42.08 -6.95
C LEU A 94 -21.73 41.86 -8.11
N LYS A 95 -21.51 42.49 -9.26
CA LYS A 95 -22.35 42.29 -10.45
C LYS A 95 -21.46 42.35 -11.68
N SER A 96 -21.71 41.46 -12.64
CA SER A 96 -21.08 41.59 -13.95
C SER A 96 -21.72 42.77 -14.70
N ASN A 97 -21.03 43.33 -15.69
CA ASN A 97 -21.61 44.36 -16.56
C ASN A 97 -22.90 43.86 -17.27
N ALA A 98 -22.94 42.56 -17.57
CA ALA A 98 -24.13 41.93 -18.15
C ALA A 98 -25.28 41.94 -17.14
N ASP A 99 -25.05 41.53 -15.89
CA ASP A 99 -26.07 41.47 -14.82
C ASP A 99 -26.71 42.84 -14.55
N VAL A 100 -25.89 43.90 -14.58
CA VAL A 100 -26.36 45.29 -14.42
C VAL A 100 -27.26 45.68 -15.59
N SER A 101 -26.89 45.31 -16.82
CA SER A 101 -27.65 45.66 -18.03
C SER A 101 -28.95 44.88 -18.19
N SER A 102 -28.99 43.63 -17.74
CA SER A 102 -30.16 42.74 -17.84
C SER A 102 -31.07 42.79 -16.61
N ASN A 103 -30.67 43.51 -15.55
CA ASN A 103 -31.31 43.49 -14.25
C ASN A 103 -31.50 42.06 -13.72
N ASP A 104 -30.49 41.21 -13.94
CA ASP A 104 -30.52 39.80 -13.57
C ASP A 104 -30.58 39.65 -12.05
N LYS A 105 -31.64 38.96 -11.58
CA LYS A 105 -31.90 38.71 -10.15
C LYS A 105 -31.45 37.32 -9.70
N THR A 106 -30.75 36.57 -10.54
CA THR A 106 -30.18 35.25 -10.22
C THR A 106 -28.80 35.35 -9.55
N TYR A 107 -28.15 36.52 -9.59
CA TYR A 107 -26.85 36.82 -8.97
C TYR A 107 -25.78 35.72 -9.13
N PRO A 108 -25.51 35.26 -10.37
CA PRO A 108 -24.79 34.02 -10.63
C PRO A 108 -23.32 34.02 -10.17
N ILE A 109 -22.75 35.19 -9.87
CA ILE A 109 -21.36 35.36 -9.41
C ILE A 109 -21.23 35.86 -7.96
N SER A 110 -22.36 36.20 -7.31
CA SER A 110 -22.35 36.97 -6.06
C SER A 110 -23.17 36.36 -4.95
N VAL A 111 -24.14 35.52 -5.28
CA VAL A 111 -24.84 34.69 -4.31
C VAL A 111 -24.83 33.27 -4.84
N VAL A 112 -23.78 32.53 -4.48
CA VAL A 112 -23.45 31.26 -5.12
C VAL A 112 -23.33 30.17 -4.06
N LYS A 113 -23.75 28.95 -4.40
CA LYS A 113 -23.46 27.78 -3.58
C LYS A 113 -22.10 27.22 -3.96
N LEU A 114 -21.24 27.03 -2.97
CA LEU A 114 -19.98 26.32 -3.11
C LEU A 114 -20.03 25.01 -2.32
N SER A 115 -19.50 23.95 -2.90
CA SER A 115 -19.29 22.68 -2.22
C SER A 115 -18.20 22.83 -1.15
N LYS A 116 -18.19 21.91 -0.19
CA LYS A 116 -17.13 21.87 0.83
C LYS A 116 -15.75 21.71 0.21
N GLU A 117 -15.66 20.88 -0.82
CA GLU A 117 -14.44 20.61 -1.58
C GLU A 117 -13.96 21.86 -2.35
N GLU A 118 -14.86 22.72 -2.82
CA GLU A 118 -14.48 23.99 -3.47
C GLU A 118 -13.87 24.99 -2.47
N ILE A 119 -14.18 24.88 -1.18
CA ILE A 119 -13.65 25.76 -0.13
C ILE A 119 -12.35 25.24 0.47
N ILE A 120 -12.32 23.95 0.87
CA ILE A 120 -11.18 23.37 1.60
C ILE A 120 -10.45 22.27 0.83
N GLY A 121 -10.79 22.02 -0.44
CA GLY A 121 -10.18 20.96 -1.24
C GLY A 121 -10.37 19.58 -0.59
N SER A 122 -9.27 18.86 -0.42
CA SER A 122 -9.24 17.55 0.24
C SER A 122 -9.41 17.62 1.77
N GLY A 123 -9.47 18.82 2.36
CA GLY A 123 -9.64 19.03 3.80
C GLY A 123 -8.60 19.97 4.39
N ILE A 124 -8.62 20.10 5.72
CA ILE A 124 -7.63 20.89 6.47
C ILE A 124 -6.46 19.99 6.88
N LEU A 125 -5.23 20.51 6.83
CA LEU A 125 -4.02 19.79 7.22
C LEU A 125 -4.15 19.14 8.61
N ASP A 126 -4.02 17.82 8.66
CA ASP A 126 -3.81 17.06 9.89
C ASP A 126 -2.34 16.62 9.96
N ALA A 127 -1.52 17.43 10.63
CA ALA A 127 -0.08 17.17 10.73
C ALA A 127 0.23 15.87 11.48
N GLN A 128 -0.59 15.47 12.46
CA GLN A 128 -0.37 14.24 13.23
C GLN A 128 -0.64 13.01 12.36
N LYS A 129 -1.72 13.03 11.58
CA LYS A 129 -2.03 11.97 10.61
C LYS A 129 -1.02 11.95 9.46
N ALA A 130 -0.57 13.09 8.95
CA ALA A 130 0.47 13.17 7.93
C ALA A 130 1.80 12.54 8.39
N LEU A 131 2.17 12.71 9.67
CA LEU A 131 3.36 12.08 10.24
C LEU A 131 3.25 10.56 10.35
N LYS A 132 2.07 9.95 10.18
CA LYS A 132 1.90 8.49 10.12
C LYS A 132 2.07 7.92 8.70
N GLY A 133 2.41 8.75 7.72
CA GLY A 133 2.68 8.31 6.35
C GLY A 133 1.46 8.37 5.43
N LEU A 134 1.54 7.71 4.28
CA LEU A 134 0.47 7.71 3.26
C LEU A 134 -0.82 7.13 3.84
N ALA A 135 -1.98 7.74 3.55
CA ALA A 135 -3.28 7.24 3.99
C ALA A 135 -4.20 6.76 2.85
N ALA A 136 -3.89 7.11 1.60
CA ALA A 136 -4.55 6.52 0.44
C ALA A 136 -3.65 6.58 -0.79
N ILE A 137 -3.84 5.66 -1.73
CA ILE A 137 -3.32 5.78 -3.08
C ILE A 137 -4.40 6.43 -3.94
N ASN A 138 -4.12 7.63 -4.47
CA ASN A 138 -5.08 8.37 -5.27
C ASN A 138 -4.78 8.25 -6.76
N ILE A 139 -5.58 7.47 -7.48
CA ILE A 139 -5.42 7.22 -8.92
C ILE A 139 -5.52 8.54 -9.71
N ASN A 140 -6.31 9.51 -9.25
CA ASN A 140 -6.46 10.82 -9.89
C ASN A 140 -5.18 11.67 -9.86
N ARG A 141 -4.14 11.23 -9.14
CA ARG A 141 -2.87 11.93 -9.01
C ARG A 141 -1.68 11.15 -9.61
N LEU A 142 -1.96 9.99 -10.20
CA LEU A 142 -0.99 9.20 -10.93
C LEU A 142 -0.95 9.61 -12.40
N ASN A 143 0.16 9.32 -13.04
CA ASN A 143 0.44 9.67 -14.44
C ASN A 143 0.53 8.40 -15.30
N PRO A 144 0.49 8.52 -16.64
CA PRO A 144 0.64 7.37 -17.55
C PRO A 144 1.86 6.48 -17.25
N ASN A 145 2.98 7.08 -16.84
CA ASN A 145 4.20 6.33 -16.47
C ASN A 145 4.05 5.44 -15.22
N ASP A 146 3.00 5.65 -14.42
CA ASP A 146 2.68 4.81 -13.26
C ASP A 146 1.83 3.59 -13.64
N ILE A 147 1.39 3.49 -14.90
CA ILE A 147 0.67 2.33 -15.42
C ILE A 147 1.65 1.21 -15.75
N GLN A 148 1.46 0.03 -15.16
CA GLN A 148 2.19 -1.17 -15.56
C GLN A 148 1.25 -2.37 -15.68
N GLU A 149 1.52 -3.21 -16.68
CA GLU A 149 1.00 -4.56 -16.73
C GLU A 149 1.70 -5.40 -15.65
N PHE A 150 0.91 -6.15 -14.89
CA PHE A 150 1.42 -7.08 -13.90
C PHE A 150 0.66 -8.41 -13.97
N ASP A 151 1.41 -9.49 -13.81
CA ASP A 151 0.88 -10.85 -13.71
C ASP A 151 0.59 -11.15 -12.24
N ASP A 152 -0.65 -11.50 -11.92
CA ASP A 152 -1.09 -11.77 -10.55
C ASP A 152 -0.47 -13.03 -9.90
N GLY A 153 0.41 -13.73 -10.62
CA GLY A 153 1.07 -14.96 -10.16
C GLY A 153 0.34 -16.24 -10.60
N ASN A 154 -0.78 -16.10 -11.32
CA ASN A 154 -1.52 -17.19 -11.95
C ASN A 154 -1.50 -17.12 -13.49
N GLY A 155 -0.67 -16.24 -14.08
CA GLY A 155 -0.58 -16.06 -15.52
C GLY A 155 -1.60 -15.06 -16.09
N VAL A 156 -2.42 -14.43 -15.24
CA VAL A 156 -3.39 -13.42 -15.65
C VAL A 156 -2.74 -12.05 -15.57
N LYS A 157 -2.60 -11.41 -16.72
CA LYS A 157 -2.02 -10.08 -16.83
C LYS A 157 -3.11 -9.01 -16.83
N LYS A 158 -2.89 -7.96 -16.03
CA LYS A 158 -3.78 -6.80 -15.94
C LYS A 158 -2.95 -5.52 -15.76
N TYR A 159 -3.46 -4.40 -16.27
CA TYR A 159 -2.91 -3.08 -16.00
C TYR A 159 -3.36 -2.54 -14.64
N TYR A 160 -2.40 -2.02 -13.88
CA TYR A 160 -2.61 -1.36 -12.59
C TYR A 160 -1.97 0.02 -12.59
N ALA A 161 -2.46 0.91 -11.74
CA ALA A 161 -1.83 2.20 -11.47
C ALA A 161 -0.99 2.10 -10.20
N PHE A 162 0.33 2.13 -10.33
CA PHE A 162 1.25 1.87 -9.23
C PHE A 162 1.78 3.14 -8.58
N TYR A 163 1.50 3.31 -7.29
CA TYR A 163 2.21 4.28 -6.46
C TYR A 163 3.58 3.71 -6.07
N THR A 164 4.64 4.23 -6.70
CA THR A 164 6.00 3.74 -6.50
C THR A 164 6.79 4.60 -5.51
N ILE A 165 7.31 4.01 -4.44
CA ILE A 165 8.26 4.63 -3.50
C ILE A 165 9.65 4.02 -3.70
N ASP A 166 10.64 4.86 -3.95
CA ASP A 166 12.06 4.50 -3.87
C ASP A 166 12.61 4.97 -2.52
N THR A 167 13.13 4.05 -1.70
CA THR A 167 13.74 4.42 -0.40
C THR A 167 15.13 5.00 -0.50
N LYS A 168 15.73 5.07 -1.69
CA LYS A 168 17.07 5.65 -1.92
C LYS A 168 18.15 5.04 -1.01
N GLY A 169 18.02 3.75 -0.70
CA GLY A 169 18.94 3.03 0.19
C GLY A 169 18.76 3.31 1.69
N GLN A 170 17.79 4.14 2.09
CA GLN A 170 17.60 4.49 3.50
C GLN A 170 16.98 3.33 4.29
N ASN A 171 17.54 3.08 5.48
CA ASN A 171 17.08 2.08 6.44
C ASN A 171 16.72 2.80 7.76
N GLY A 172 15.79 2.25 8.54
CA GLY A 172 15.41 2.83 9.84
C GLY A 172 13.89 2.99 9.99
N GLY A 173 13.43 3.46 11.16
CA GLY A 173 12.05 3.48 11.67
C GLY A 173 10.99 4.30 10.90
N PHE A 174 11.04 4.26 9.57
CA PHE A 174 10.10 4.86 8.64
C PHE A 174 8.87 3.97 8.49
N ALA A 175 8.05 3.92 9.55
CA ALA A 175 6.81 3.17 9.54
C ALA A 175 5.66 4.03 9.03
N PHE A 176 4.96 3.55 7.99
CA PHE A 176 3.59 3.99 7.74
C PHE A 176 2.66 3.23 8.67
N THR A 177 1.83 3.98 9.39
CA THR A 177 0.90 3.48 10.41
C THR A 177 -0.52 3.99 10.21
N ASN A 178 -0.77 4.73 9.13
CA ASN A 178 -2.13 4.95 8.64
C ASN A 178 -2.62 3.71 7.91
N ASP A 179 -3.91 3.41 8.01
CA ASP A 179 -4.59 2.60 7.00
C ASP A 179 -4.40 3.26 5.63
N ILE A 180 -4.19 2.43 4.60
CA ILE A 180 -3.96 2.90 3.23
C ILE A 180 -5.13 2.46 2.36
N ASP A 181 -6.02 3.40 2.08
CA ASP A 181 -7.19 3.19 1.23
C ASP A 181 -6.86 3.44 -0.27
N GLU A 182 -7.86 3.25 -1.12
CA GLU A 182 -7.80 3.56 -2.55
C GLU A 182 -8.80 4.66 -2.90
N ILE A 183 -8.35 5.70 -3.59
CA ILE A 183 -9.22 6.70 -4.20
C ILE A 183 -9.28 6.40 -5.70
N LYS A 184 -10.45 5.93 -6.13
CA LYS A 184 -10.75 5.59 -7.52
C LYS A 184 -10.72 6.81 -8.43
N TRP A 185 -10.55 6.55 -9.72
CA TRP A 185 -10.68 7.56 -10.77
C TRP A 185 -12.04 8.25 -10.71
N ASP A 186 -12.04 9.58 -10.82
CA ASP A 186 -13.24 10.40 -10.96
C ASP A 186 -13.03 11.43 -12.07
N GLU A 187 -13.79 11.27 -13.14
CA GLU A 187 -13.74 12.07 -14.37
C GLU A 187 -13.82 13.58 -14.13
N LYS A 188 -14.55 14.00 -13.09
CA LYS A 188 -14.80 15.42 -12.80
C LYS A 188 -13.54 16.19 -12.40
N TYR A 189 -12.47 15.50 -11.98
CA TYR A 189 -11.21 16.13 -11.59
C TYR A 189 -10.26 16.36 -12.77
N HIS A 190 -10.64 15.95 -13.98
CA HIS A 190 -9.71 15.90 -15.12
C HIS A 190 -10.25 16.61 -16.35
N LEU A 191 -9.45 17.54 -16.86
CA LEU A 191 -9.65 18.16 -18.17
C LEU A 191 -9.43 17.14 -19.29
N ASN A 192 -10.18 17.26 -20.37
CA ASN A 192 -10.14 16.30 -21.49
C ASN A 192 -8.83 16.38 -22.29
N ASP A 193 -8.14 17.51 -22.26
CA ASP A 193 -6.92 17.82 -23.01
C ASP A 193 -5.64 17.77 -22.14
N ALA A 194 -5.74 17.33 -20.88
CA ALA A 194 -4.60 17.22 -19.98
C ALA A 194 -3.65 16.08 -20.40
N ILE A 195 -2.48 16.44 -20.95
CA ILE A 195 -1.46 15.48 -21.44
C ILE A 195 -0.82 14.61 -20.35
N ASN A 196 -0.87 15.05 -19.09
CA ASN A 196 -0.33 14.32 -17.94
C ASN A 196 -1.40 13.49 -17.22
N SER A 197 -2.62 13.44 -17.75
CA SER A 197 -3.73 12.67 -17.20
C SER A 197 -3.70 11.22 -17.67
N LEU A 198 -4.18 10.29 -16.84
CA LEU A 198 -4.38 8.89 -17.25
C LEU A 198 -5.34 8.74 -18.44
N LYS A 199 -6.20 9.73 -18.70
CA LYS A 199 -7.05 9.79 -19.90
C LYS A 199 -6.27 9.77 -21.21
N SER A 200 -5.05 10.29 -21.19
CA SER A 200 -4.19 10.35 -22.38
C SER A 200 -3.58 8.99 -22.74
N ASP A 201 -3.63 8.00 -21.83
CA ASP A 201 -3.01 6.70 -22.03
C ASP A 201 -3.99 5.70 -22.66
N SER A 202 -3.71 5.28 -23.90
CA SER A 202 -4.53 4.33 -24.64
C SER A 202 -4.63 2.93 -24.02
N LEU A 203 -3.75 2.58 -23.06
CA LEU A 203 -3.77 1.28 -22.39
C LEU A 203 -4.93 1.17 -21.39
N VAL A 204 -5.34 2.29 -20.79
CA VAL A 204 -6.30 2.31 -19.67
C VAL A 204 -7.46 3.29 -19.84
N ASN A 205 -7.42 4.21 -20.81
CA ASN A 205 -8.41 5.28 -20.96
C ASN A 205 -9.87 4.80 -21.13
N THR A 206 -10.10 3.58 -21.62
CA THR A 206 -11.44 2.99 -21.72
C THR A 206 -11.94 2.33 -20.43
N ASN A 207 -11.06 2.12 -19.44
CA ASN A 207 -11.31 1.32 -18.24
C ASN A 207 -10.87 2.03 -16.95
N LEU A 208 -10.77 3.37 -16.95
CA LEU A 208 -10.29 4.14 -15.80
C LEU A 208 -11.13 3.94 -14.53
N SER A 209 -12.44 3.71 -14.67
CA SER A 209 -13.36 3.47 -13.55
C SER A 209 -13.11 2.12 -12.84
N THR A 210 -12.52 1.15 -13.54
CA THR A 210 -12.18 -0.19 -13.01
C THR A 210 -10.69 -0.37 -12.73
N LEU A 211 -9.89 0.66 -13.02
CA LEU A 211 -8.47 0.68 -12.73
C LEU A 211 -8.25 0.54 -11.21
N GLU A 212 -7.24 -0.25 -10.86
CA GLU A 212 -6.90 -0.56 -9.47
C GLU A 212 -5.55 0.02 -9.11
N ALA A 213 -5.49 0.65 -7.93
CA ALA A 213 -4.26 1.14 -7.35
C ALA A 213 -3.42 0.01 -6.79
N GLY A 214 -2.14 -0.04 -7.15
CA GLY A 214 -1.13 -0.90 -6.54
C GLY A 214 -0.01 -0.09 -5.90
N PHE A 215 0.86 -0.77 -5.15
CA PHE A 215 2.01 -0.17 -4.49
C PHE A 215 3.30 -0.87 -4.89
N ILE A 216 4.33 -0.11 -5.23
CA ILE A 216 5.68 -0.64 -5.49
C ILE A 216 6.69 0.03 -4.57
N LYS A 217 7.46 -0.78 -3.86
CA LYS A 217 8.66 -0.39 -3.14
C LYS A 217 9.89 -0.73 -3.98
N THR A 218 10.78 0.24 -4.16
CA THR A 218 12.08 0.10 -4.85
C THR A 218 13.22 0.70 -4.03
N GLY A 219 14.45 0.53 -4.49
CA GLY A 219 15.66 1.00 -3.80
C GLY A 219 16.12 0.05 -2.69
N ASN A 220 17.41 0.05 -2.38
CA ASN A 220 18.03 -0.95 -1.50
C ASN A 220 17.66 -0.81 -0.01
N GLY A 221 16.93 0.22 0.37
CA GLY A 221 16.54 0.49 1.75
C GLY A 221 15.28 -0.25 2.20
N THR A 222 14.89 -0.05 3.46
CA THR A 222 13.70 -0.67 4.07
C THR A 222 12.56 0.33 4.25
N LEU A 223 11.35 -0.05 3.84
CA LEU A 223 10.10 0.63 4.21
C LEU A 223 9.29 -0.29 5.13
N LYS A 224 8.64 0.26 6.15
CA LYS A 224 7.81 -0.52 7.08
C LYS A 224 6.34 -0.08 7.01
N PHE A 225 5.45 -1.05 6.94
CA PHE A 225 4.04 -0.91 7.29
C PHE A 225 3.82 -1.55 8.66
N SER A 226 3.14 -0.86 9.57
CA SER A 226 3.00 -1.31 10.95
C SER A 226 1.64 -0.96 11.53
N GLU A 227 0.99 -1.96 12.14
CA GLU A 227 -0.29 -1.79 12.85
C GLU A 227 -1.36 -1.08 12.02
N ASN A 228 -1.47 -1.45 10.73
CA ASN A 228 -2.38 -0.81 9.79
C ASN A 228 -3.04 -1.80 8.82
N THR A 229 -3.99 -1.30 8.03
CA THR A 229 -4.73 -2.04 7.00
C THR A 229 -4.44 -1.49 5.61
N LEU A 230 -4.22 -2.38 4.63
CA LEU A 230 -4.08 -2.03 3.22
C LEU A 230 -5.37 -2.39 2.48
N ARG A 231 -6.13 -1.39 2.04
CA ARG A 231 -7.47 -1.56 1.42
C ARG A 231 -7.52 -1.26 -0.08
N TYR A 232 -6.40 -0.96 -0.72
CA TYR A 232 -6.31 -0.87 -2.18
C TYR A 232 -6.30 -2.26 -2.84
N ASN A 233 -6.80 -2.33 -4.08
CA ASN A 233 -7.15 -3.60 -4.72
C ASN A 233 -6.02 -4.19 -5.58
N GLY A 234 -5.07 -3.37 -6.03
CA GLY A 234 -3.92 -3.80 -6.82
C GLY A 234 -2.79 -4.39 -5.97
N PRO A 235 -1.76 -4.97 -6.61
CA PRO A 235 -0.64 -5.65 -5.94
C PRO A 235 0.20 -4.73 -5.04
N THR A 236 0.73 -5.30 -3.96
CA THR A 236 1.82 -4.71 -3.16
C THR A 236 3.12 -5.43 -3.49
N ILE A 237 4.08 -4.72 -4.06
CA ILE A 237 5.29 -5.32 -4.63
C ILE A 237 6.54 -4.70 -4.01
N SER A 238 7.50 -5.54 -3.64
CA SER A 238 8.87 -5.15 -3.30
C SER A 238 9.81 -5.54 -4.44
N ARG A 239 10.47 -4.56 -5.06
CA ARG A 239 11.47 -4.70 -6.15
C ARG A 239 12.78 -4.00 -5.74
N GLY A 240 13.46 -4.59 -4.77
CA GLY A 240 14.70 -4.06 -4.18
C GLY A 240 14.52 -3.60 -2.73
N GLY A 241 15.57 -3.83 -1.93
CA GLY A 241 15.54 -3.61 -0.49
C GLY A 241 14.48 -4.48 0.20
N ALA A 242 13.91 -3.98 1.30
CA ALA A 242 12.88 -4.70 2.03
C ALA A 242 11.60 -3.87 2.24
N LEU A 243 10.46 -4.55 2.17
CA LEU A 243 9.18 -4.08 2.66
C LEU A 243 8.83 -4.93 3.90
N GLU A 244 8.83 -4.31 5.08
CA GLU A 244 8.46 -4.96 6.32
C GLU A 244 6.98 -4.75 6.60
N LEU A 245 6.28 -5.82 6.96
CA LEU A 245 4.91 -5.81 7.44
C LEU A 245 4.89 -6.34 8.87
N HIS A 246 4.58 -5.45 9.82
CA HIS A 246 4.45 -5.76 11.23
C HIS A 246 3.00 -5.59 11.70
N ASN A 247 2.32 -6.69 12.01
CA ASN A 247 0.90 -6.69 12.39
C ASN A 247 0.01 -5.93 11.38
N VAL A 248 0.25 -6.16 10.09
CA VAL A 248 -0.48 -5.51 9.00
C VAL A 248 -1.61 -6.41 8.49
N THR A 249 -2.76 -5.84 8.19
CA THR A 249 -3.83 -6.52 7.46
C THR A 249 -3.82 -6.08 5.99
N ALA A 250 -3.31 -6.92 5.09
CA ALA A 250 -3.49 -6.77 3.66
C ALA A 250 -4.87 -7.30 3.27
N GLU A 251 -5.86 -6.41 3.24
CA GLU A 251 -7.28 -6.76 3.11
C GLU A 251 -7.65 -7.08 1.65
N ASN A 252 -7.23 -6.24 0.70
CA ASN A 252 -7.61 -6.38 -0.71
C ASN A 252 -6.42 -6.61 -1.64
N THR A 253 -5.20 -6.64 -1.13
CA THR A 253 -3.97 -6.76 -1.91
C THR A 253 -3.26 -8.09 -1.66
N ALA A 254 -2.69 -8.67 -2.72
CA ALA A 254 -1.68 -9.72 -2.61
C ALA A 254 -0.28 -9.09 -2.44
N LEU A 255 0.65 -9.85 -1.88
CA LEU A 255 2.00 -9.40 -1.59
C LEU A 255 3.00 -10.12 -2.50
N TYR A 256 3.95 -9.37 -3.08
CA TYR A 256 4.94 -9.91 -4.01
C TYR A 256 6.34 -9.44 -3.65
N ALA A 257 7.21 -10.37 -3.25
CA ALA A 257 8.65 -10.18 -3.30
C ALA A 257 9.13 -10.54 -4.71
N ASP A 258 9.57 -9.55 -5.48
CA ASP A 258 9.86 -9.67 -6.91
C ASP A 258 11.24 -9.09 -7.24
N LYS A 259 11.94 -9.67 -8.23
CA LYS A 259 13.21 -9.16 -8.79
C LYS A 259 14.24 -8.76 -7.71
N GLY A 260 14.48 -9.65 -6.76
CA GLY A 260 15.43 -9.44 -5.66
C GLY A 260 14.92 -8.55 -4.51
N GLY A 261 13.68 -8.06 -4.57
CA GLY A 261 13.03 -7.41 -3.43
C GLY A 261 12.67 -8.39 -2.33
N LYS A 262 12.61 -7.87 -1.10
CA LYS A 262 12.28 -8.65 0.08
C LYS A 262 10.95 -8.22 0.69
N ILE A 263 10.17 -9.18 1.15
CA ILE A 263 9.04 -8.96 2.06
C ILE A 263 9.37 -9.61 3.40
N PHE A 264 9.27 -8.85 4.48
CA PHE A 264 9.53 -9.34 5.83
C PHE A 264 8.24 -9.32 6.66
N ILE A 265 7.76 -10.50 7.06
CA ILE A 265 6.56 -10.67 7.89
C ILE A 265 6.97 -10.85 9.34
N SER A 266 6.48 -9.95 10.20
CA SER A 266 6.74 -9.98 11.64
C SER A 266 5.48 -9.69 12.46
N GLY A 267 5.58 -9.92 13.77
CA GLY A 267 4.45 -9.86 14.70
C GLY A 267 3.48 -11.02 14.51
N ASP A 268 2.50 -11.13 15.40
CA ASP A 268 1.61 -12.31 15.47
C ASP A 268 0.25 -12.07 14.81
N LYS A 269 0.03 -10.88 14.25
CA LYS A 269 -1.27 -10.44 13.70
C LYS A 269 -1.26 -10.14 12.20
N THR A 270 -0.14 -10.36 11.52
CA THR A 270 -0.06 -10.07 10.08
C THR A 270 -0.99 -11.02 9.30
N SER A 271 -1.84 -10.46 8.45
CA SER A 271 -2.88 -11.18 7.72
C SER A 271 -2.92 -10.73 6.27
N VAL A 272 -2.84 -11.65 5.33
CA VAL A 272 -2.97 -11.38 3.90
C VAL A 272 -4.19 -12.13 3.40
N LYS A 273 -5.29 -11.44 3.10
CA LYS A 273 -6.55 -12.14 2.70
C LYS A 273 -6.46 -12.76 1.30
N LYS A 274 -5.60 -12.21 0.43
CA LYS A 274 -5.19 -12.84 -0.82
C LYS A 274 -4.01 -13.78 -0.53
N ASN A 275 -2.88 -13.63 -1.20
CA ASN A 275 -1.73 -14.54 -1.06
C ASN A 275 -0.41 -13.77 -0.96
N LEU A 276 0.64 -14.46 -0.53
CA LEU A 276 2.02 -13.99 -0.50
C LEU A 276 2.86 -14.78 -1.51
N TYR A 277 3.57 -14.06 -2.37
CA TYR A 277 4.39 -14.64 -3.43
C TYR A 277 5.85 -14.19 -3.28
N ALA A 278 6.77 -15.14 -3.35
CA ALA A 278 8.17 -14.88 -3.67
C ALA A 278 8.43 -15.37 -5.10
N ILE A 279 8.84 -14.45 -5.98
CA ILE A 279 9.01 -14.68 -7.41
C ILE A 279 10.28 -14.03 -7.95
N ASN A 280 10.82 -14.55 -9.05
CA ASN A 280 11.91 -13.91 -9.80
C ASN A 280 13.09 -13.50 -8.90
N SER A 281 13.56 -14.43 -8.06
CA SER A 281 14.61 -14.20 -7.05
C SER A 281 14.27 -13.23 -5.91
N GLY A 282 13.01 -12.84 -5.74
CA GLY A 282 12.52 -12.17 -4.54
C GLY A 282 12.49 -13.10 -3.32
N GLU A 283 12.54 -12.53 -2.12
CA GLU A 283 12.53 -13.28 -0.85
C GLU A 283 11.35 -12.85 0.02
N ALA A 284 10.53 -13.79 0.47
CA ALA A 284 9.59 -13.56 1.57
C ALA A 284 10.08 -14.26 2.83
N LYS A 285 10.50 -13.47 3.83
CA LYS A 285 11.00 -13.96 5.12
C LYS A 285 9.93 -13.81 6.20
N ILE A 286 9.55 -14.91 6.83
CA ILE A 286 8.46 -14.99 7.81
C ILE A 286 9.04 -15.33 9.17
N VAL A 287 9.08 -14.37 10.09
CA VAL A 287 9.58 -14.58 11.46
C VAL A 287 8.45 -14.50 12.49
N GLY A 288 7.37 -13.79 12.17
CA GLY A 288 6.13 -13.78 12.97
C GLY A 288 5.12 -14.81 12.50
N LYS A 289 3.84 -14.45 12.56
CA LYS A 289 2.72 -15.26 12.06
C LYS A 289 2.04 -14.60 10.87
N LEU A 290 1.86 -15.36 9.79
CA LEU A 290 0.96 -15.03 8.69
C LEU A 290 -0.35 -15.81 8.87
N ILE A 291 -1.44 -15.10 9.20
CA ILE A 291 -2.71 -15.71 9.61
C ILE A 291 -3.54 -16.23 8.44
N ASN A 292 -3.52 -15.53 7.32
CA ASN A 292 -4.32 -15.84 6.13
C ASN A 292 -3.43 -15.80 4.89
N GLY A 293 -3.97 -16.40 3.83
CA GLY A 293 -3.36 -16.43 2.51
C GLY A 293 -2.36 -17.54 2.37
N ASP A 294 -2.39 -18.18 1.20
CA ASP A 294 -1.40 -19.17 0.84
C ASP A 294 -0.08 -18.48 0.47
N VAL A 295 1.02 -19.20 0.68
CA VAL A 295 2.37 -18.72 0.39
C VAL A 295 2.94 -19.51 -0.78
N PHE A 296 3.51 -18.81 -1.75
CA PHE A 296 4.03 -19.41 -2.97
C PHE A 296 5.50 -19.04 -3.20
N ALA A 297 6.33 -20.07 -3.46
CA ALA A 297 7.67 -19.91 -4.00
C ALA A 297 7.67 -20.29 -5.49
N LYS A 298 7.90 -19.32 -6.38
CA LYS A 298 7.87 -19.55 -7.84
C LYS A 298 9.08 -18.92 -8.52
N ASN A 299 9.49 -19.47 -9.67
CA ASN A 299 10.53 -18.92 -10.54
C ASN A 299 11.77 -18.42 -9.78
N GLY A 300 12.37 -19.30 -8.96
CA GLY A 300 13.55 -18.99 -8.16
C GLY A 300 13.33 -18.03 -6.98
N GLY A 301 12.09 -17.65 -6.68
CA GLY A 301 11.76 -16.91 -5.46
C GLY A 301 11.94 -17.78 -4.20
N MET A 302 12.29 -17.14 -3.09
CA MET A 302 12.64 -17.81 -1.83
C MET A 302 11.65 -17.50 -0.72
N ILE A 303 11.17 -18.55 -0.04
CA ILE A 303 10.46 -18.45 1.24
C ILE A 303 11.42 -18.86 2.34
N SER A 304 11.63 -17.98 3.32
CA SER A 304 12.52 -18.22 4.45
C SER A 304 11.88 -17.81 5.77
N GLY A 305 12.54 -18.13 6.88
CA GLY A 305 12.21 -17.64 8.22
C GLY A 305 11.95 -18.75 9.22
N THR A 306 11.61 -18.33 10.44
CA THR A 306 11.36 -19.21 11.59
C THR A 306 9.94 -19.07 12.16
N GLY A 307 9.06 -18.44 11.39
CA GLY A 307 7.72 -18.07 11.81
C GLY A 307 6.69 -19.17 11.56
N THR A 308 5.44 -18.74 11.52
CA THR A 308 4.27 -19.60 11.25
C THR A 308 3.49 -19.07 10.04
N ILE A 309 3.30 -19.93 9.06
CA ILE A 309 2.29 -19.78 7.99
C ILE A 309 1.06 -20.55 8.45
N ALA A 310 -0.08 -19.90 8.67
CA ALA A 310 -1.27 -20.60 9.16
C ALA A 310 -1.97 -21.45 8.08
N LYS A 311 -1.76 -21.10 6.80
CA LYS A 311 -2.36 -21.75 5.63
C LYS A 311 -1.36 -22.67 4.92
N ASN A 312 -1.42 -22.76 3.59
CA ASN A 312 -0.57 -23.63 2.80
C ASN A 312 0.72 -22.91 2.39
N LEU A 313 1.78 -23.69 2.21
CA LEU A 313 3.02 -23.27 1.57
C LEU A 313 3.25 -24.15 0.34
N ILE A 314 3.31 -23.54 -0.84
CA ILE A 314 3.47 -24.22 -2.12
C ILE A 314 4.81 -23.80 -2.75
N ASN A 315 5.72 -24.75 -2.88
CA ASN A 315 6.97 -24.59 -3.60
C ASN A 315 6.83 -25.11 -5.03
N GLU A 316 6.43 -24.23 -5.96
CA GLU A 316 6.18 -24.62 -7.35
C GLU A 316 7.47 -24.76 -8.16
N SER A 317 8.35 -23.78 -8.03
CA SER A 317 9.61 -23.68 -8.78
C SER A 317 10.60 -22.73 -8.07
N GLY A 318 10.47 -22.61 -6.75
CA GLY A 318 11.24 -21.70 -5.93
C GLY A 318 12.19 -22.43 -4.99
N ILE A 319 12.47 -21.75 -3.88
CA ILE A 319 13.31 -22.24 -2.79
C ILE A 319 12.52 -22.05 -1.49
N VAL A 320 12.45 -23.10 -0.68
CA VAL A 320 11.99 -23.01 0.70
C VAL A 320 13.17 -23.28 1.61
N MET A 321 13.49 -22.35 2.49
CA MET A 321 14.62 -22.44 3.42
C MET A 321 14.15 -22.10 4.84
N PRO A 322 13.71 -23.08 5.63
CA PRO A 322 13.43 -22.86 7.04
C PRO A 322 14.69 -22.35 7.78
N GLY A 323 14.50 -21.35 8.64
CA GLY A 323 15.62 -20.54 9.14
C GLY A 323 15.90 -19.36 8.21
N SER A 324 17.16 -19.09 7.90
CA SER A 324 17.52 -18.18 6.81
C SER A 324 18.95 -18.45 6.36
N ALA A 325 19.46 -17.75 5.35
CA ALA A 325 20.84 -17.94 4.91
C ALA A 325 21.81 -17.81 6.11
N GLY A 326 22.60 -18.86 6.35
CA GLY A 326 23.53 -18.91 7.49
C GLY A 326 22.89 -19.22 8.86
N GLN A 327 21.62 -19.60 8.92
CA GLN A 327 20.90 -19.83 10.17
C GLN A 327 20.03 -21.09 10.11
N VAL A 328 20.20 -21.96 11.11
CA VAL A 328 19.26 -23.05 11.40
C VAL A 328 17.98 -22.47 12.00
N GLY A 329 16.83 -23.00 11.60
CA GLY A 329 15.56 -22.69 12.25
C GLY A 329 14.38 -23.49 11.70
N THR A 330 13.25 -23.35 12.38
CA THR A 330 12.03 -24.12 12.08
C THR A 330 10.96 -23.22 11.48
N LEU A 331 10.43 -23.59 10.32
CA LEU A 331 9.29 -22.93 9.69
C LEU A 331 8.03 -23.79 9.88
N ASN A 332 6.99 -23.21 10.48
CA ASN A 332 5.73 -23.92 10.73
C ASN A 332 4.71 -23.62 9.64
N VAL A 333 4.04 -24.65 9.12
CA VAL A 333 2.96 -24.58 8.14
C VAL A 333 1.71 -25.21 8.74
N GLY A 334 0.67 -24.43 8.98
CA GLY A 334 -0.53 -24.84 9.70
C GLY A 334 -1.35 -25.88 8.94
N GLU A 335 -1.38 -25.79 7.61
CA GLU A 335 -2.10 -26.71 6.74
C GLU A 335 -1.11 -27.60 5.97
N LYS A 336 -1.01 -27.46 4.65
CA LYS A 336 -0.22 -28.34 3.78
C LYS A 336 1.07 -27.67 3.29
N TYR A 337 2.18 -28.42 3.33
CA TYR A 337 3.37 -28.11 2.55
C TYR A 337 3.35 -28.92 1.25
N THR A 338 3.34 -28.23 0.10
CA THR A 338 3.45 -28.85 -1.22
C THR A 338 4.81 -28.54 -1.84
N GLN A 339 5.50 -29.60 -2.28
CA GLN A 339 6.77 -29.53 -3.00
C GLN A 339 6.57 -30.07 -4.41
N ASN A 340 6.72 -29.22 -5.42
CA ASN A 340 6.67 -29.63 -6.82
C ASN A 340 8.07 -30.00 -7.33
N LYS A 341 8.09 -30.70 -8.48
CA LYS A 341 9.30 -31.21 -9.14
C LYS A 341 10.38 -30.18 -9.47
N ASN A 342 9.99 -28.92 -9.67
CA ASN A 342 10.93 -27.85 -10.02
C ASN A 342 11.38 -27.03 -8.79
N GLY A 343 10.83 -27.32 -7.61
CA GLY A 343 11.16 -26.60 -6.38
C GLY A 343 12.37 -27.19 -5.67
N ASN A 344 12.92 -26.40 -4.75
CA ASN A 344 14.02 -26.80 -3.90
C ASN A 344 13.68 -26.59 -2.41
N LEU A 345 13.91 -27.59 -1.57
CA LEU A 345 13.87 -27.47 -0.12
C LEU A 345 15.31 -27.46 0.43
N TYR A 346 15.70 -26.36 1.05
CA TYR A 346 17.04 -26.15 1.59
C TYR A 346 17.03 -26.27 3.11
N ILE A 347 17.82 -27.22 3.62
CA ILE A 347 17.93 -27.53 5.04
C ILE A 347 19.33 -27.16 5.51
N ASN A 348 19.44 -26.04 6.23
CA ASN A 348 20.69 -25.66 6.87
C ASN A 348 21.02 -26.62 8.02
N PHE A 349 22.30 -26.91 8.27
CA PHE A 349 22.71 -27.68 9.45
C PHE A 349 24.07 -27.24 10.00
N ASN A 350 24.29 -27.53 11.28
CA ASN A 350 25.58 -27.39 11.97
C ASN A 350 25.94 -28.71 12.67
N ASP A 351 26.95 -28.68 13.53
CA ASP A 351 27.44 -29.86 14.28
C ASP A 351 26.44 -30.40 15.32
N LYS A 352 25.34 -29.67 15.59
CA LYS A 352 24.39 -29.94 16.69
C LYS A 352 22.93 -30.05 16.23
N SER A 353 22.54 -29.37 15.15
CA SER A 353 21.16 -29.26 14.71
C SER A 353 21.02 -28.94 13.23
N ASN A 354 19.81 -29.16 12.70
CA ASN A 354 19.40 -28.79 11.35
C ASN A 354 18.11 -27.96 11.37
N SER A 355 17.86 -27.25 10.27
CA SER A 355 16.59 -26.58 9.98
C SER A 355 15.48 -27.61 9.79
N ASP A 356 14.24 -27.21 10.07
CA ASP A 356 13.08 -28.08 9.92
C ASP A 356 11.89 -27.33 9.31
N ILE A 357 11.07 -28.03 8.54
CA ILE A 357 9.77 -27.56 8.10
C ILE A 357 8.71 -28.47 8.71
N ILE A 358 7.79 -27.88 9.48
CA ILE A 358 6.76 -28.64 10.18
C ILE A 358 5.40 -28.27 9.59
N ALA A 359 4.83 -29.17 8.81
CA ALA A 359 3.47 -29.07 8.26
C ALA A 359 2.49 -30.05 8.92
N THR A 360 1.20 -29.77 8.82
CA THR A 360 0.16 -30.75 9.18
C THR A 360 0.09 -31.88 8.15
N ASN A 361 0.19 -31.54 6.86
CA ASN A 361 0.23 -32.49 5.76
C ASN A 361 1.38 -32.16 4.80
N TYR A 362 1.93 -33.19 4.17
CA TYR A 362 2.96 -33.07 3.15
C TYR A 362 2.47 -33.66 1.83
N ASP A 363 2.76 -32.95 0.75
CA ASP A 363 2.47 -33.35 -0.63
C ASP A 363 3.74 -33.12 -1.44
N ILE A 364 4.62 -34.12 -1.39
CA ILE A 364 5.93 -34.12 -2.05
C ILE A 364 5.80 -34.85 -3.38
N GLN A 365 5.95 -34.13 -4.48
CA GLN A 365 5.75 -34.62 -5.85
C GLN A 365 7.06 -34.82 -6.62
N GLY A 366 8.21 -34.62 -5.96
CA GLY A 366 9.54 -34.64 -6.54
C GLY A 366 10.38 -33.43 -6.11
N GLY A 367 11.35 -33.07 -6.93
CA GLY A 367 12.24 -31.91 -6.73
C GLY A 367 13.44 -32.20 -5.85
N ASN A 368 14.10 -31.13 -5.39
CA ASN A 368 15.41 -31.24 -4.74
C ASN A 368 15.31 -31.00 -3.24
N LEU A 369 15.87 -31.92 -2.46
CA LEU A 369 16.20 -31.72 -1.05
C LEU A 369 17.71 -31.46 -0.94
N VAL A 370 18.10 -30.29 -0.43
CA VAL A 370 19.50 -29.88 -0.36
C VAL A 370 19.88 -29.56 1.08
N TYR A 371 20.86 -30.30 1.61
CA TYR A 371 21.46 -30.03 2.91
C TYR A 371 22.61 -29.05 2.76
N ILE A 372 22.60 -27.99 3.56
CA ILE A 372 23.57 -26.89 3.47
C ILE A 372 24.30 -26.75 4.81
N PRO A 373 25.60 -27.09 4.90
CA PRO A 373 26.37 -26.85 6.11
C PRO A 373 26.53 -25.34 6.35
N LEU A 374 26.31 -24.89 7.58
CA LEU A 374 26.54 -23.50 7.94
C LEU A 374 28.03 -23.16 7.86
N SER A 375 28.36 -22.06 7.18
CA SER A 375 29.72 -21.53 7.14
C SER A 375 30.19 -21.08 8.53
N GLY A 376 31.46 -21.33 8.85
CA GLY A 376 32.07 -20.94 10.13
C GLY A 376 31.79 -21.89 11.30
N GLN A 377 31.17 -23.04 11.06
CA GLN A 377 31.07 -24.13 12.04
C GLN A 377 32.30 -25.05 11.96
N PHE A 378 32.68 -25.63 13.09
CA PHE A 378 33.78 -26.59 13.16
C PHE A 378 33.23 -28.01 12.99
N PHE A 379 33.37 -28.55 11.79
CA PHE A 379 33.14 -29.96 11.51
C PHE A 379 34.47 -30.73 11.57
N GLN A 380 34.43 -31.98 12.02
CA GLN A 380 35.62 -32.84 12.11
C GLN A 380 35.60 -33.91 11.01
N ASN A 381 36.78 -34.29 10.50
CA ASN A 381 36.87 -35.38 9.54
C ASN A 381 36.38 -36.69 10.17
N GLY A 382 35.52 -37.41 9.44
CA GLY A 382 34.86 -38.63 9.93
C GLY A 382 33.72 -38.39 10.92
N GLN A 383 33.34 -37.12 11.19
CA GLN A 383 32.18 -36.82 12.01
C GLN A 383 30.89 -37.19 11.28
N GLU A 384 30.06 -38.03 11.91
CA GLU A 384 28.70 -38.27 11.46
C GLU A 384 27.76 -37.25 12.09
N ILE A 385 26.89 -36.64 11.27
CA ILE A 385 25.92 -35.63 11.71
C ILE A 385 24.52 -36.21 11.44
N ALA A 386 23.76 -36.38 12.52
CA ALA A 386 22.38 -36.84 12.40
C ALA A 386 21.46 -35.67 12.02
N ILE A 387 20.86 -35.76 10.83
CA ILE A 387 19.75 -34.89 10.43
C ILE A 387 18.46 -35.47 10.99
N LYS A 388 17.65 -34.63 11.64
CA LYS A 388 16.38 -35.02 12.27
C LYS A 388 15.26 -34.11 11.80
N PHE A 389 14.10 -34.70 11.52
CA PHE A 389 12.89 -33.97 11.18
C PHE A 389 11.79 -34.35 12.15
N ASP A 390 11.02 -33.38 12.64
CA ASP A 390 9.93 -33.68 13.58
C ASP A 390 8.76 -34.38 12.88
N LYS A 391 8.47 -33.99 11.63
CA LYS A 391 7.34 -34.55 10.86
C LYS A 391 7.65 -34.87 9.41
N LEU A 392 8.62 -34.20 8.79
CA LEU A 392 8.92 -34.41 7.37
C LEU A 392 9.41 -35.84 7.08
N GLU A 393 10.01 -36.55 8.04
CA GLU A 393 10.44 -37.94 7.85
C GLU A 393 9.29 -38.96 7.87
N ASN A 394 8.09 -38.55 8.29
CA ASN A 394 6.92 -39.44 8.34
C ASN A 394 6.41 -39.79 6.93
N ASP A 395 5.62 -40.86 6.83
CA ASP A 395 4.94 -41.31 5.61
C ASP A 395 5.84 -41.42 4.36
N ASN A 396 7.12 -41.75 4.60
CA ASN A 396 8.17 -41.85 3.59
C ASN A 396 8.25 -40.60 2.69
N ASN A 397 8.00 -39.40 3.25
CA ASN A 397 8.01 -38.17 2.47
C ASN A 397 9.42 -37.81 1.96
N LEU A 398 10.47 -38.20 2.66
CA LEU A 398 11.86 -38.01 2.21
C LEU A 398 12.17 -38.82 0.94
N ASP A 399 11.58 -40.00 0.78
CA ASP A 399 11.80 -40.86 -0.41
C ASP A 399 11.10 -40.34 -1.67
N LYS A 400 10.27 -39.28 -1.54
CA LYS A 400 9.49 -38.69 -2.65
C LYS A 400 10.21 -37.54 -3.33
N PHE A 401 11.39 -37.14 -2.87
CA PHE A 401 12.24 -36.19 -3.57
C PHE A 401 12.96 -36.87 -4.73
N ASP A 402 13.12 -36.16 -5.86
CA ASP A 402 13.79 -36.71 -7.04
C ASP A 402 15.32 -36.73 -6.83
N ILE A 403 15.85 -35.73 -6.11
CA ILE A 403 17.27 -35.56 -5.86
C ILE A 403 17.47 -35.15 -4.40
N ILE A 404 18.38 -35.84 -3.71
CA ILE A 404 18.80 -35.52 -2.34
C ILE A 404 20.30 -35.32 -2.34
N ASN A 405 20.75 -34.10 -2.05
CA ASN A 405 22.16 -33.73 -2.09
C ASN A 405 22.58 -33.00 -0.81
N VAL A 406 23.88 -33.05 -0.51
CA VAL A 406 24.53 -32.20 0.50
C VAL A 406 25.55 -31.31 -0.19
N GLN A 407 25.65 -30.06 0.25
CA GLN A 407 26.69 -29.15 -0.21
C GLN A 407 27.95 -29.32 0.63
N ASP A 408 29.10 -29.14 -0.03
CA ASP A 408 30.39 -29.12 0.63
C ASP A 408 30.68 -27.74 1.23
N THR A 409 31.66 -27.71 2.13
CA THR A 409 32.29 -26.46 2.56
C THR A 409 33.56 -26.22 1.75
N SER A 410 34.20 -25.06 1.93
CA SER A 410 35.50 -24.80 1.31
C SER A 410 36.63 -25.72 1.78
N THR A 411 36.42 -26.52 2.84
CA THR A 411 37.46 -27.30 3.52
C THR A 411 37.12 -28.77 3.72
N LEU A 412 35.86 -29.15 3.55
CA LEU A 412 35.36 -30.49 3.84
C LEU A 412 34.28 -30.86 2.84
N ASP A 413 34.39 -32.08 2.34
CA ASP A 413 33.38 -32.75 1.53
C ASP A 413 32.40 -33.49 2.44
N PHE A 414 31.13 -33.48 2.09
CA PHE A 414 30.08 -34.20 2.81
C PHE A 414 29.50 -35.31 1.95
N GLU A 415 29.33 -36.48 2.55
CA GLU A 415 28.64 -37.62 1.93
C GLU A 415 27.34 -37.89 2.68
N LEU A 416 26.26 -38.19 1.94
CA LEU A 416 25.02 -38.67 2.53
C LEU A 416 25.12 -40.17 2.83
N LYS A 417 24.68 -40.56 4.01
CA LYS A 417 24.67 -41.95 4.48
C LYS A 417 23.24 -42.35 4.86
N ASP A 418 22.69 -43.36 4.20
CA ASP A 418 21.40 -43.95 4.59
C ASP A 418 21.55 -44.74 5.90
N LYS A 419 20.48 -44.79 6.72
CA LYS A 419 20.39 -45.55 7.98
C LYS A 419 20.71 -47.05 7.79
N ASN A 420 20.68 -47.56 6.56
CA ASN A 420 20.94 -48.97 6.22
C ASN A 420 22.35 -49.25 5.66
N ASP A 421 23.31 -48.32 5.79
CA ASP A 421 24.71 -48.50 5.34
C ASP A 421 24.90 -48.78 3.83
N LYS A 422 23.87 -48.54 3.01
CA LYS A 422 24.03 -48.48 1.56
C LYS A 422 24.45 -47.07 1.19
N LYS A 423 25.68 -46.93 0.69
CA LYS A 423 26.13 -45.70 0.02
C LYS A 423 25.13 -45.38 -1.11
N LEU A 424 24.56 -44.18 -1.07
CA LEU A 424 23.69 -43.63 -2.12
C LEU A 424 24.51 -43.12 -3.30
#